data_AF-E2BR11-F1
#
_entry.id   AF-E2BR11-F1
#
_cell.length_a   1.000
_cell.length_b   1.000
_cell.length_c   1.000
_cell.angle_alpha   90.00
_cell.angle_beta   90.00
_cell.angle_gamma   90.00
#
_symmetry.space_group_name_H-M   'P 1'
#
loop_
_entity.id
_entity.type
_entity.pdbx_description
1 polymer ?
#
loop_
_entity_poly.entity_id
_entity_poly.type
_entity_poly.pdbx_seq_one_letter_code
_entity_poly.pdbx_strand_id
1 'polypeptide(L)'
;CGPGTRLVKHFARGDQGIISLDAVCREHDIAYSRSNNLTDRHAADEILTLKARKRITSKKSTVGEKAAAAVVWAAMKAKTK
;
A
#
# COMPACT_ATOMS: atom_id res chain seq x y z
N CYS A 1 6.15 3.26 3.87
CA CYS A 1 7.20 2.38 3.32
C CYS A 1 8.28 3.22 2.65
N GLY A 2 9.42 3.35 3.33
CA GLY A 2 10.70 3.84 2.79
C GLY A 2 11.80 3.07 3.53
N PRO A 3 12.97 2.84 2.92
CA PRO A 3 13.99 2.00 3.52
C PRO A 3 14.70 2.79 4.63
N GLY A 4 14.36 2.52 5.90
CA GLY A 4 15.16 3.04 7.02
C GLY A 4 14.47 3.37 8.34
N THR A 5 13.16 3.18 8.56
CA THR A 5 12.53 3.53 9.85
C THR A 5 11.78 2.38 10.53
N ARG A 6 12.51 1.73 11.45
CA ARG A 6 12.09 1.05 12.70
C ARG A 6 10.71 0.37 12.70
N LEU A 7 10.75 -0.93 12.40
CA LEU A 7 9.70 -1.95 12.42
C LEU A 7 9.09 -2.30 13.81
N VAL A 8 9.11 -1.42 14.82
CA VAL A 8 8.60 -1.77 16.16
C VAL A 8 7.87 -0.58 16.79
N LYS A 9 6.53 -0.56 16.69
CA LYS A 9 5.53 -0.01 17.66
C LYS A 9 4.23 0.54 17.02
N HIS A 10 3.53 -0.24 16.19
CA HIS A 10 2.15 0.14 15.80
C HIS A 10 1.10 -0.98 15.88
N PHE A 11 1.41 -2.12 16.50
CA PHE A 11 0.47 -3.25 16.63
C PHE A 11 -0.67 -3.04 17.65
N ALA A 12 -1.00 -1.80 18.04
CA ALA A 12 -1.83 -1.53 19.21
C ALA A 12 -3.15 -0.78 18.95
N ARG A 13 -3.72 -0.76 17.74
CA ARG A 13 -5.12 -0.33 17.56
C ARG A 13 -5.85 -1.24 16.58
N GLY A 14 -6.82 -1.99 17.12
CA GLY A 14 -7.71 -2.87 16.38
C GLY A 14 -8.59 -2.11 15.40
N ASP A 15 -8.17 -2.09 14.14
CA ASP A 15 -9.00 -1.69 13.00
C ASP A 15 -9.49 -2.96 12.29
N GLN A 16 -10.38 -3.68 12.96
CA GLN A 16 -10.82 -5.03 12.58
C GLN A 16 -11.75 -5.06 11.34
N GLY A 17 -11.77 -4.00 10.52
CA GLY A 17 -12.64 -3.89 9.35
C GLY A 17 -12.00 -3.24 8.12
N ILE A 18 -10.80 -2.68 8.22
CA ILE A 18 -10.13 -2.05 7.07
C ILE A 18 -8.65 -2.45 7.05
N ILE A 19 -8.25 -3.18 6.01
CA ILE A 19 -6.86 -3.62 5.78
C ILE A 19 -5.93 -2.40 5.75
N SER A 20 -4.94 -2.34 6.64
CA SER A 20 -4.00 -1.21 6.79
C SER A 20 -3.18 -0.99 5.51
N LEU A 21 -2.66 0.23 5.29
CA LEU A 21 -1.77 0.49 4.15
C LEU A 21 -0.55 -0.44 4.14
N ASP A 22 -0.04 -0.77 5.31
CA ASP A 22 1.07 -1.72 5.50
C ASP A 22 0.73 -3.13 4.98
N ALA A 23 -0.45 -3.64 5.31
CA ALA A 23 -0.91 -4.94 4.81
C ALA A 23 -1.09 -4.94 3.29
N VAL A 24 -1.55 -3.82 2.71
CA VAL A 24 -1.63 -3.67 1.24
C VAL A 24 -0.24 -3.69 0.59
N CYS A 25 0.75 -2.99 1.16
CA CYS A 25 2.13 -3.05 0.67
C CYS A 25 2.72 -4.46 0.78
N ARG A 26 2.45 -5.17 1.88
CA ARG A 26 2.92 -6.54 2.07
C ARG A 26 2.34 -7.51 1.03
N GLU A 27 1.06 -7.40 0.71
CA GLU A 27 0.43 -8.21 -0.35
C GLU A 27 1.08 -7.94 -1.72
N HIS A 28 1.41 -6.68 -2.00
CA HIS A 28 2.09 -6.28 -3.23
C HIS A 28 3.50 -6.90 -3.32
N ASP A 29 4.30 -6.81 -2.26
CA ASP A 29 5.64 -7.39 -2.21
C ASP A 29 5.61 -8.91 -2.40
N ILE A 30 4.62 -9.60 -1.80
CA ILE A 30 4.43 -11.04 -1.98
C ILE A 30 4.08 -11.37 -3.44
N ALA A 31 3.18 -10.61 -4.06
CA ALA A 31 2.84 -10.80 -5.47
C ALA A 31 4.06 -10.58 -6.39
N TYR A 32 4.86 -9.55 -6.11
CA TYR A 32 6.11 -9.26 -6.81
C TYR A 32 7.17 -10.35 -6.65
N SER A 33 7.24 -10.99 -5.48
CA SER A 33 8.15 -12.11 -5.22
C SER A 33 7.70 -13.41 -5.87
N ARG A 34 6.39 -13.59 -6.09
CA ARG A 34 5.84 -14.82 -6.67
C ARG A 34 5.90 -14.87 -8.19
N SER A 35 5.87 -13.72 -8.85
CA SER A 35 5.92 -13.66 -10.31
C SER A 35 6.90 -12.61 -10.83
N ASN A 36 7.69 -13.04 -11.81
CA ASN A 36 8.58 -12.18 -12.59
C ASN A 36 7.92 -11.72 -13.89
N ASN A 37 6.71 -12.18 -14.20
CA ASN A 37 5.98 -11.81 -15.40
C ASN A 37 5.49 -10.36 -15.29
N LEU A 38 5.65 -9.63 -16.39
CA LEU A 38 5.26 -8.22 -16.45
C LEU A 38 3.74 -8.03 -16.23
N THR A 39 2.91 -8.92 -16.79
CA THR A 39 1.45 -8.89 -16.64
C THR A 39 1.01 -9.03 -15.18
N ASP A 40 1.60 -9.98 -14.44
CA ASP A 40 1.27 -10.22 -13.04
C ASP A 40 1.71 -9.04 -12.16
N ARG A 41 2.85 -8.43 -12.48
CA ARG A 41 3.34 -7.22 -11.80
C ARG A 41 2.46 -6.02 -12.04
N HIS A 42 1.97 -5.83 -13.27
CA HIS A 42 1.02 -4.76 -13.57
C HIS A 42 -0.31 -4.95 -12.84
N ALA A 43 -0.81 -6.18 -12.76
CA ALA A 43 -2.01 -6.48 -11.98
C ALA A 43 -1.80 -6.18 -10.48
N ALA A 44 -0.65 -6.54 -9.91
CA ALA A 44 -0.30 -6.20 -8.53
C ALA A 44 -0.19 -4.68 -8.32
N ASP A 45 0.42 -3.96 -9.25
CA ASP A 45 0.58 -2.50 -9.22
C ASP A 45 -0.79 -1.78 -9.29
N GLU A 46 -1.72 -2.28 -10.11
CA GLU A 46 -3.08 -1.76 -10.21
C GLU A 46 -3.86 -1.98 -8.91
N ILE A 47 -3.79 -3.18 -8.33
CA ILE A 47 -4.44 -3.51 -7.05
C ILE A 47 -3.92 -2.61 -5.93
N LEU A 48 -2.60 -2.41 -5.85
CA LEU A 48 -1.97 -1.51 -4.88
C LEU A 48 -2.45 -0.07 -5.07
N THR A 49 -2.52 0.41 -6.32
CA THR A 49 -2.99 1.75 -6.66
C THR A 49 -4.45 1.97 -6.25
N LEU A 50 -5.33 1.00 -6.54
CA LEU A 50 -6.75 1.08 -6.19
C LEU A 50 -6.97 1.09 -4.67
N LYS A 51 -6.27 0.23 -3.95
CA LYS A 51 -6.35 0.15 -2.48
C LYS A 51 -5.77 1.41 -1.82
N ALA A 52 -4.64 1.92 -2.31
CA ALA A 52 -4.06 3.18 -1.85
C ALA A 52 -5.01 4.36 -2.08
N ARG A 53 -5.63 4.47 -3.27
CA ARG A 53 -6.61 5.52 -3.57
C ARG A 53 -7.82 5.48 -2.64
N LYS A 54 -8.37 4.28 -2.37
CA LYS A 54 -9.46 4.10 -1.40
C LYS A 54 -9.07 4.54 0.01
N ARG A 55 -7.79 4.40 0.38
CA ARG A 55 -7.29 4.86 1.69
C ARG A 55 -7.17 6.37 1.79
N ILE A 56 -6.74 7.05 0.73
CA ILE A 56 -6.70 8.52 0.68
C ILE A 56 -8.10 9.11 0.95
N THR A 57 -9.14 8.54 0.34
CA THR A 57 -10.52 9.04 0.46
C THR A 57 -11.28 8.50 1.68
N SER A 58 -10.75 7.49 2.38
CA SER A 58 -11.42 6.86 3.51
C SER A 58 -11.47 7.78 4.73
N LYS A 59 -12.67 7.98 5.30
CA LYS A 59 -12.88 8.76 6.54
C LYS A 59 -12.27 8.09 7.78
N LYS A 60 -12.02 6.78 7.73
CA LYS A 60 -11.50 5.98 8.83
C LYS A 60 -9.96 5.94 8.88
N SER A 61 -9.29 6.45 7.86
CA SER A 61 -7.82 6.49 7.83
C SER A 61 -7.32 7.76 8.50
N THR A 62 -6.24 7.63 9.28
CA THR A 62 -5.57 8.79 9.90
C THR A 62 -4.98 9.71 8.83
N VAL A 63 -4.71 10.97 9.19
CA VAL A 63 -4.06 11.94 8.28
C VAL A 63 -2.69 11.41 7.81
N GLY A 64 -1.94 10.76 8.71
CA GLY A 64 -0.65 10.14 8.38
C GLY A 64 -0.78 8.97 7.40
N GLU A 65 -1.76 8.09 7.58
CA GLU A 65 -2.01 6.99 6.64
C GLU A 65 -2.46 7.49 5.27
N LYS A 66 -3.28 8.56 5.23
CA LYS A 66 -3.69 9.18 3.97
C LYS A 66 -2.51 9.78 3.21
N ALA A 67 -1.63 10.48 3.92
CA ALA A 67 -0.41 11.04 3.33
C ALA A 67 0.50 9.93 2.78
N ALA A 68 0.72 8.87 3.55
CA ALA A 68 1.49 7.72 3.09
C ALA A 68 0.85 7.02 1.88
N ALA A 69 -0.48 6.85 1.89
CA ALA A 69 -1.21 6.26 0.77
C ALA A 69 -1.15 7.14 -0.49
N ALA A 70 -1.14 8.47 -0.35
CA ALA A 70 -0.97 9.40 -1.45
C ALA A 70 0.40 9.31 -2.10
N VAL A 71 1.46 9.18 -1.30
CA VAL A 71 2.83 8.95 -1.80
C VAL A 71 2.91 7.63 -2.57
N VAL A 72 2.36 6.54 -2.01
CA VAL A 72 2.32 5.24 -2.69
C VAL A 72 1.55 5.33 -4.01
N TRP A 73 0.36 5.93 -4.01
CA TRP A 73 -0.44 6.10 -5.21
C TRP A 73 0.29 6.89 -6.30
N ALA A 74 0.95 7.99 -5.94
CA ALA A 74 1.75 8.79 -6.88
C ALA A 74 2.94 8.01 -7.44
N ALA A 75 3.66 7.27 -6.59
CA ALA A 75 4.78 6.43 -7.01
C ALA A 75 4.33 5.33 -8.00
N MET A 76 3.20 4.67 -7.73
CA MET A 76 2.67 3.66 -8.65
C MET A 76 2.25 4.27 -9.98
N LYS A 77 1.58 5.43 -9.97
CA LYS A 77 1.19 6.15 -11.19
C LYS A 77 2.39 6.59 -12.03
N ALA A 78 3.53 6.90 -11.41
CA ALA A 78 4.76 7.19 -12.11
C ALA A 78 5.40 5.94 -12.74
N LYS A 79 5.22 4.76 -12.12
CA LYS A 79 5.77 3.48 -12.59
C LYS A 79 4.97 2.87 -13.76
N THR A 80 3.68 3.17 -13.87
CA THR A 80 2.81 2.64 -14.95
C THR A 80 2.89 3.43 -16.26
N LYS A 81 3.92 4.27 -16.46
CA LYS A 81 4.10 5.09 -17.66
C LYS A 81 5.33 4.68 -18.45
#